data_AF-A0A662UPS5-F1
#
_entry.id   AF-A0A662UPS5-F1
#
_cell.length_a   1.000
_cell.length_b   1.000
_cell.length_c   1.000
_cell.angle_alpha   90.00
_cell.angle_beta   90.00
_cell.angle_gamma   90.00
#
_symmetry.space_group_name_H-M   'P 1'
#
loop_
_entity.id
_entity.type
_entity.pdbx_description
1 polymer ?
#
loop_
_entity_poly.entity_id
_entity_poly.type
_entity_poly.pdbx_seq_one_letter_code
_entity_poly.pdbx_strand_id
1 'polypeptide(L)'
;MQLKKLVSNLTRLLELAVDFEIKPPDLIVKSRNRVSIIRYLVGEEADFGLNESDDARLVKFVKAYANVLDRLPEGTEIKVVKFKVDLGKLLSRLGNEMMNIRASLDVVEEPHVKQRLLSKLRVIESLYRIILGGKSISRLIVVVKIHSSGNNVDTVKRTVSTLASMAKNVIRSELGIYIREADTSEISWIIRYELGIVDNPGAKQVVIDNERVCALVSPIPKYKKPSVDLVNSIPIGIDLETGWPVLIPVENLTKHILVLGPTGRGKSTFLATLIEGITSLTGVKILGIDFKGDLVSMLEDSTVEIADPREYPINIIEKPEYFGVVDWGLALSDVLANVLGLKQETVV
;
A
#
# COMPACT_ATOMS: atom_id res chain seq x y z
N MET A 1 10.68 9.62 -26.99
CA MET A 1 10.86 8.75 -28.17
C MET A 1 10.51 7.27 -27.92
N GLN A 2 10.91 6.67 -26.79
CA GLN A 2 10.61 5.25 -26.49
C GLN A 2 9.13 4.93 -26.20
N LEU A 3 8.36 5.83 -25.56
CA LEU A 3 6.95 5.55 -25.19
C LEU A 3 6.01 5.49 -26.40
N LYS A 4 6.17 6.40 -27.39
CA LYS A 4 5.41 6.34 -28.66
C LYS A 4 5.62 5.02 -29.38
N LYS A 5 6.84 4.50 -29.38
CA LYS A 5 7.18 3.20 -30.00
C LYS A 5 6.56 2.03 -29.22
N LEU A 6 6.61 2.07 -27.88
CA LEU A 6 6.00 1.04 -27.02
C LEU A 6 4.48 0.96 -27.21
N VAL A 7 3.79 2.11 -27.15
CA VAL A 7 2.34 2.17 -27.29
C VAL A 7 1.91 1.88 -28.73
N SER A 8 2.66 2.34 -29.74
CA SER A 8 2.44 1.95 -31.14
C SER A 8 2.58 0.45 -31.39
N ASN A 9 3.51 -0.22 -30.69
CA ASN A 9 3.63 -1.66 -30.77
C ASN A 9 2.45 -2.36 -30.09
N LEU A 10 1.96 -1.85 -28.96
CA LEU A 10 0.77 -2.35 -28.26
C LEU A 10 -0.52 -2.20 -29.09
N THR A 11 -0.76 -1.04 -29.71
CA THR A 11 -1.92 -0.84 -30.59
C THR A 11 -1.85 -1.71 -31.84
N ARG A 12 -0.65 -1.91 -32.40
CA ARG A 12 -0.45 -2.84 -33.53
C ARG A 12 -0.66 -4.31 -33.14
N LEU A 13 -0.27 -4.70 -31.93
CA LEU A 13 -0.43 -6.06 -31.42
C LEU A 13 -1.88 -6.38 -31.06
N LEU A 14 -2.65 -5.38 -30.62
CA LEU A 14 -4.05 -5.53 -30.19
C LEU A 14 -5.08 -5.14 -31.26
N GLU A 15 -4.64 -4.84 -32.49
CA GLU A 15 -5.50 -4.38 -33.61
C GLU A 15 -6.40 -3.17 -33.28
N LEU A 16 -5.98 -2.35 -32.31
CA LEU A 16 -6.74 -1.20 -31.83
C LEU A 16 -6.46 0.03 -32.70
N ALA A 17 -7.47 0.49 -33.44
CA ALA A 17 -7.44 1.76 -34.18
C ALA A 17 -7.58 2.97 -33.21
N VAL A 18 -6.52 3.25 -32.47
CA VAL A 18 -6.47 4.30 -31.44
C VAL A 18 -5.23 5.16 -31.66
N ASP A 19 -5.45 6.47 -31.84
CA ASP A 19 -4.39 7.47 -31.88
C ASP A 19 -4.23 8.11 -30.49
N PHE A 20 -2.99 8.36 -30.08
CA PHE A 20 -2.69 8.93 -28.77
C PHE A 20 -1.64 10.03 -28.87
N GLU A 21 -1.86 11.10 -28.11
CA GLU A 21 -1.01 12.27 -28.09
C GLU A 21 -0.79 12.73 -26.65
N ILE A 22 0.49 12.88 -26.26
CA ILE A 22 0.85 13.47 -24.96
C ILE A 22 1.03 14.97 -25.18
N LYS A 23 0.09 15.77 -24.65
CA LYS A 23 0.16 17.23 -24.56
C LYS A 23 0.02 17.62 -23.10
N PRO A 24 1.12 17.76 -22.35
CA PRO A 24 1.07 18.00 -20.91
C PRO A 24 0.12 19.14 -20.56
N PRO A 25 -0.69 18.98 -19.50
CA PRO A 25 -0.73 17.84 -18.56
C PRO A 25 -1.59 16.64 -19.03
N ASP A 26 -2.02 16.64 -20.29
CA ASP A 26 -3.04 15.74 -20.84
C ASP A 26 -2.45 14.61 -21.70
N LEU A 27 -2.95 13.39 -21.51
CA LEU A 27 -2.91 12.34 -22.51
C LEU A 27 -4.25 12.35 -23.26
N ILE A 28 -4.19 12.62 -24.55
CA ILE A 28 -5.35 12.67 -25.44
C ILE A 28 -5.39 11.36 -26.21
N VAL A 29 -6.50 10.63 -26.12
CA VAL A 29 -6.74 9.38 -26.83
C VAL A 29 -7.92 9.58 -27.76
N LYS A 30 -7.70 9.41 -29.07
CA LYS A 30 -8.71 9.56 -30.11
C LYS A 30 -9.03 8.18 -30.69
N SER A 31 -10.31 7.83 -30.70
CA SER A 31 -10.79 6.62 -31.37
C SER A 31 -12.08 6.93 -32.12
N ARG A 32 -12.04 6.79 -33.45
CA ARG A 32 -13.17 7.09 -34.36
C ARG A 32 -13.80 8.47 -34.05
N ASN A 33 -15.00 8.49 -33.45
CA ASN A 33 -15.76 9.70 -33.10
C ASN A 33 -15.67 10.10 -31.61
N ARG A 34 -14.82 9.45 -30.83
CA ARG A 34 -14.71 9.70 -29.39
C ARG A 34 -13.31 10.15 -29.02
N VAL A 35 -13.25 11.17 -28.19
CA VAL A 35 -12.04 11.70 -27.58
C VAL A 35 -12.11 11.40 -26.09
N SER A 36 -11.08 10.76 -25.57
CA SER A 36 -10.86 10.58 -24.13
C SER A 36 -9.64 11.37 -23.73
N ILE A 37 -9.74 12.18 -22.67
CA ILE A 37 -8.62 12.93 -22.12
C ILE A 37 -8.38 12.44 -20.70
N ILE A 38 -7.11 12.16 -20.40
CA ILE A 38 -6.62 11.85 -19.06
C ILE A 38 -5.67 12.96 -18.66
N ARG A 39 -6.04 13.77 -17.67
CA ARG A 39 -5.13 14.77 -17.09
C ARG A 39 -4.40 14.18 -15.91
N TYR A 40 -3.08 14.32 -15.92
CA TYR A 40 -2.21 13.85 -14.84
C TYR A 40 -1.81 15.01 -13.95
N LEU A 41 -1.98 14.79 -12.65
CA LEU A 41 -1.49 15.66 -11.61
C LEU A 41 -0.54 14.88 -10.69
N VAL A 42 0.46 15.57 -10.15
CA VAL A 42 1.48 14.99 -9.26
C VAL A 42 1.58 15.79 -7.98
N GLY A 43 1.72 15.07 -6.86
CA GLY A 43 1.99 15.65 -5.55
C GLY A 43 3.41 16.20 -5.49
N GLU A 44 3.53 17.44 -5.05
CA GLU A 44 4.79 18.17 -4.99
C GLU A 44 5.33 18.25 -3.56
N GLU A 45 4.45 18.61 -2.62
CA GLU A 45 4.75 18.85 -1.22
C GLU A 45 3.55 18.44 -0.38
N ALA A 46 3.78 18.16 0.90
CA ALA A 46 2.72 17.88 1.84
C ALA A 46 3.03 18.51 3.20
N ASP A 47 2.01 19.08 3.83
CA ASP A 47 2.09 19.73 5.14
C ASP A 47 2.19 18.73 6.32
N PHE A 48 2.71 17.51 6.08
CA PHE A 48 2.86 16.51 7.14
C PHE A 48 4.01 16.90 8.06
N GLY A 49 3.68 17.61 9.13
CA GLY A 49 4.62 17.97 10.19
C GLY A 49 5.03 16.74 11.02
N LEU A 50 6.33 16.67 11.28
CA LEU A 50 6.99 15.82 12.28
C LEU A 50 6.39 16.09 13.67
N ASN A 51 5.34 15.39 14.04
CA ASN A 51 4.94 15.22 15.43
C ASN A 51 4.10 13.96 15.53
N GLU A 52 4.41 13.17 16.56
CA GLU A 52 3.87 11.84 16.80
C GLU A 52 2.35 11.78 16.63
N SER A 53 1.91 10.73 15.95
CA SER A 53 0.50 10.47 15.70
C SER A 53 -0.15 10.05 17.02
N ASP A 54 -0.74 11.02 17.72
CA ASP A 54 -1.76 10.80 18.73
C ASP A 54 -3.03 10.21 18.08
N ASP A 55 -3.80 9.40 18.80
CA ASP A 55 -5.00 8.71 18.30
C ASP A 55 -6.04 9.71 17.76
N ALA A 56 -6.10 10.90 18.36
CA ALA A 56 -6.93 12.01 17.88
C ALA A 56 -6.53 12.50 16.47
N ARG A 57 -5.25 12.44 16.10
CA ARG A 57 -4.77 12.78 14.74
C ARG A 57 -5.11 11.68 13.74
N LEU A 58 -5.03 10.40 14.12
CA LEU A 58 -5.43 9.29 13.25
C LEU A 58 -6.91 9.41 12.86
N VAL A 59 -7.79 9.71 13.82
CA VAL A 59 -9.21 9.96 13.55
C VAL A 59 -9.40 11.15 12.59
N LYS A 60 -8.63 12.22 12.74
CA LYS A 60 -8.66 13.36 11.79
C LYS A 60 -8.24 12.94 10.39
N PHE A 61 -7.19 12.13 10.24
CA PHE A 61 -6.76 11.63 8.94
C PHE A 61 -7.79 10.71 8.28
N VAL A 62 -8.40 9.80 9.04
CA VAL A 62 -9.48 8.93 8.52
C VAL A 62 -10.66 9.76 8.02
N LYS A 63 -11.08 10.78 8.79
CA LYS A 63 -12.14 11.69 8.38
C LYS A 63 -11.78 12.52 7.14
N ALA A 64 -10.56 13.05 7.10
CA ALA A 64 -10.06 13.79 5.95
C ALA A 64 -10.04 12.91 4.69
N TYR A 65 -9.60 11.66 4.81
CA TYR A 65 -9.61 10.72 3.70
C TYR A 65 -11.04 10.39 3.23
N ALA A 66 -11.97 10.13 4.14
CA ALA A 66 -13.38 9.91 3.80
C ALA A 66 -13.97 11.13 3.06
N ASN A 67 -13.69 12.34 3.55
CA ASN A 67 -14.12 13.58 2.89
C ASN A 67 -13.53 13.74 1.49
N VAL A 68 -12.27 13.33 1.27
CA VAL A 68 -11.67 13.31 -0.06
C VAL A 68 -12.47 12.37 -0.95
N LEU A 69 -12.69 11.12 -0.53
CA LEU A 69 -13.45 10.17 -1.35
C LEU A 69 -14.85 10.67 -1.69
N ASP A 70 -15.54 11.30 -0.74
CA ASP A 70 -16.90 11.80 -0.92
C ASP A 70 -16.97 13.05 -1.83
N ARG A 71 -15.93 13.88 -1.85
CA ARG A 71 -15.91 15.18 -2.54
C ARG A 71 -15.14 15.18 -3.85
N LEU A 72 -14.39 14.11 -4.14
CA LEU A 72 -13.68 14.02 -5.41
C LEU A 72 -14.67 13.92 -6.57
N PRO A 73 -14.40 14.62 -7.69
CA PRO A 73 -15.25 14.51 -8.86
C PRO A 73 -15.21 13.10 -9.45
N GLU A 74 -16.33 12.67 -10.02
CA GLU A 74 -16.39 11.43 -10.80
C GLU A 74 -15.33 11.41 -11.91
N GLY A 75 -14.76 10.23 -12.15
CA GLY A 75 -13.64 10.06 -13.08
C GLY A 75 -12.28 10.46 -12.51
N THR A 76 -12.18 10.75 -11.21
CA THR A 76 -10.89 10.93 -10.53
C THR A 76 -10.34 9.60 -10.02
N GLU A 77 -9.10 9.29 -10.33
CA GLU A 77 -8.34 8.18 -9.78
C GLU A 77 -7.16 8.75 -8.99
N ILE A 78 -7.02 8.38 -7.72
CA ILE A 78 -5.85 8.69 -6.89
C ILE A 78 -4.99 7.44 -6.78
N LYS A 79 -3.70 7.59 -7.05
CA LYS A 79 -2.70 6.54 -6.94
C LYS A 79 -1.51 7.02 -6.15
N VAL A 80 -1.08 6.19 -5.19
CA VAL A 80 0.09 6.47 -4.36
C VAL A 80 1.15 5.42 -4.66
N VAL A 81 2.30 5.87 -5.17
CA VAL A 81 3.44 5.00 -5.47
C VAL A 81 4.44 5.08 -4.32
N LYS A 82 4.60 3.98 -3.58
CA LYS A 82 5.53 3.87 -2.44
C LYS A 82 6.89 3.38 -2.90
N PHE A 83 7.94 4.13 -2.58
CA PHE A 83 9.33 3.71 -2.75
C PHE A 83 9.95 3.43 -1.39
N LYS A 84 10.62 2.28 -1.29
CA LYS A 84 11.55 2.04 -0.18
C LYS A 84 12.75 2.97 -0.34
N VAL A 85 13.07 3.68 0.73
CA VAL A 85 14.24 4.55 0.76
C VAL A 85 15.45 3.73 1.23
N ASP A 86 16.55 3.84 0.50
CA ASP A 86 17.86 3.41 1.01
C ASP A 86 18.25 4.32 2.18
N LEU A 87 18.07 3.81 3.39
CA LEU A 87 18.32 4.56 4.63
C LEU A 87 19.80 4.97 4.76
N GLY A 88 20.74 4.15 4.28
CA GLY A 88 22.17 4.47 4.33
C GLY A 88 22.50 5.69 3.48
N LYS A 89 22.02 5.71 2.22
CA LYS A 89 22.19 6.87 1.33
C LYS A 89 21.47 8.11 1.84
N LEU A 90 20.28 7.95 2.44
CA LEU A 90 19.53 9.07 3.01
C LEU A 90 20.27 9.69 4.20
N LEU A 91 20.74 8.87 5.15
CA LEU A 91 21.48 9.33 6.33
C LEU A 91 22.74 10.09 5.94
N SER A 92 23.48 9.59 4.94
CA SER A 92 24.67 10.30 4.42
C SER A 92 24.31 11.68 3.85
N ARG A 93 23.23 11.80 3.07
CA ARG A 93 22.78 13.10 2.53
C ARG A 93 22.33 14.06 3.62
N LEU A 94 21.51 13.60 4.57
CA LEU A 94 21.05 14.43 5.68
C LEU A 94 22.24 14.90 6.53
N GLY A 95 23.22 14.02 6.78
CA GLY A 95 24.47 14.36 7.45
C GLY A 95 25.22 15.50 6.76
N ASN A 96 25.43 15.39 5.45
CA ASN A 96 26.10 16.42 4.65
C ASN A 96 25.30 17.73 4.65
N GLU A 97 23.97 17.67 4.52
CA GLU A 97 23.13 18.86 4.53
C GLU A 97 23.11 19.56 5.90
N MET A 98 23.10 18.82 7.01
CA MET A 98 23.27 19.39 8.35
C MET A 98 24.62 20.09 8.50
N MET A 99 25.70 19.47 8.02
CA MET A 99 27.04 20.03 8.10
C MET A 99 27.15 21.34 7.29
N ASN A 100 26.56 21.37 6.09
CA ASN A 100 26.51 22.57 5.24
C ASN A 100 25.66 23.68 5.86
N ILE A 101 24.51 23.36 6.46
CA ILE A 101 23.66 24.37 7.11
C ILE A 101 24.36 24.93 8.35
N ARG A 102 25.05 24.10 9.14
CA ARG A 102 25.86 24.57 10.29
C ARG A 102 26.97 25.51 9.84
N ALA A 103 27.75 25.12 8.83
CA ALA A 103 28.77 26.01 8.25
C ALA A 103 28.18 27.32 7.72
N SER A 104 26.98 27.28 7.13
CA SER A 104 26.30 28.50 6.65
C SER A 104 25.80 29.38 7.81
N LEU A 105 25.34 28.78 8.91
CA LEU A 105 24.90 29.51 10.11
C LEU A 105 26.04 30.25 10.81
N ASP A 106 27.28 29.78 10.66
CA ASP A 106 28.48 30.42 11.20
C ASP A 106 28.87 31.70 10.43
N VAL A 107 28.44 31.81 9.16
CA VAL A 107 28.80 32.93 8.26
C VAL A 107 27.65 33.93 8.06
N VAL A 108 26.39 33.50 8.22
CA VAL A 108 25.22 34.38 7.99
C VAL A 108 24.98 35.30 9.19
N GLU A 109 25.07 36.61 8.95
CA GLU A 109 24.77 37.65 9.94
C GLU A 109 23.30 38.10 9.93
N GLU A 110 22.62 37.96 8.78
CA GLU A 110 21.24 38.41 8.58
C GLU A 110 20.22 37.61 9.43
N PRO A 111 19.44 38.26 10.32
CA PRO A 111 18.57 37.57 11.28
C PRO A 111 17.50 36.67 10.63
N HIS A 112 16.87 37.14 9.55
CA HIS A 112 15.79 36.40 8.87
C HIS A 112 16.31 35.14 8.16
N VAL A 113 17.47 35.23 7.52
CA VAL A 113 18.11 34.09 6.85
C VAL A 113 18.60 33.07 7.89
N LYS A 114 19.19 33.55 8.98
CA LYS A 114 19.62 32.72 10.11
C LYS A 114 18.45 31.96 10.73
N GLN A 115 17.31 32.61 10.94
CA GLN A 115 16.11 31.98 11.49
C GLN A 115 15.52 30.91 10.54
N ARG A 116 15.55 31.15 9.23
CA ARG A 116 15.13 30.17 8.21
C ARG A 116 16.05 28.94 8.20
N LEU A 117 17.37 29.15 8.26
CA LEU A 117 18.36 28.07 8.33
C LEU A 117 18.22 27.25 9.62
N LEU A 118 18.01 27.89 10.77
CA LEU A 118 17.73 27.20 12.04
C LEU A 118 16.46 26.35 11.99
N SER A 119 15.40 26.87 11.36
CA SER A 119 14.14 26.12 11.19
C SER A 119 14.34 24.89 10.30
N LYS A 120 15.07 25.05 9.19
CA LYS A 120 15.42 23.94 8.30
C LYS A 120 16.32 22.91 8.99
N LEU A 121 17.32 23.35 9.76
CA LEU A 121 18.22 22.49 10.52
C LEU A 121 17.42 21.62 11.52
N ARG A 122 16.49 22.22 12.24
CA ARG A 122 15.63 21.52 13.21
C ARG A 122 14.81 20.39 12.56
N VAL A 123 14.27 20.63 11.36
CA VAL A 123 13.52 19.61 10.60
C VAL A 123 14.45 18.46 10.19
N ILE A 124 15.64 18.77 9.68
CA ILE A 124 16.61 17.76 9.23
C ILE A 124 17.15 16.94 10.41
N GLU A 125 17.47 17.58 11.55
CA GLU A 125 17.93 16.89 12.76
C GLU A 125 16.85 15.96 13.34
N SER A 126 15.59 16.41 13.31
CA SER A 126 14.44 15.59 13.73
C SER A 126 14.30 14.35 12.83
N LEU A 127 14.36 14.53 11.51
CA LEU A 127 14.33 13.42 10.54
C LEU A 127 15.49 12.44 10.75
N TYR A 128 16.71 12.95 10.96
CA TYR A 128 17.90 12.13 11.19
C TYR A 128 17.74 11.27 12.46
N ARG A 129 17.24 11.87 13.55
CA ARG A 129 16.99 11.17 14.82
C ARG A 129 15.91 10.09 14.69
N ILE A 130 14.84 10.37 13.95
CA ILE A 130 13.74 9.42 13.70
C ILE A 130 14.25 8.18 12.95
N ILE A 131 15.09 8.37 11.93
CA ILE A 131 15.67 7.25 11.17
C ILE A 131 16.57 6.40 12.06
N LEU A 132 17.43 7.02 12.87
CA LEU A 132 18.30 6.31 13.82
C LEU A 132 17.50 5.56 14.89
N GLY A 133 16.34 6.09 15.29
CA GLY A 133 15.41 5.44 16.23
C GLY A 133 14.64 4.25 15.66
N GLY A 134 14.99 3.76 14.47
CA GLY A 134 14.38 2.58 13.84
C GLY A 134 13.01 2.83 13.20
N LYS A 135 12.54 4.07 13.11
CA LYS A 135 11.30 4.41 12.40
C LYS A 135 11.56 4.40 10.89
N SER A 136 10.74 3.65 10.14
CA SER A 136 10.86 3.55 8.68
C SER A 136 10.36 4.81 7.98
N ILE A 137 11.20 5.42 7.13
CA ILE A 137 10.79 6.51 6.23
C ILE A 137 10.37 5.94 4.89
N SER A 138 9.23 6.43 4.40
CA SER A 138 8.72 6.11 3.06
C SER A 138 8.73 7.34 2.18
N ARG A 139 9.05 7.16 0.91
CA ARG A 139 8.88 8.21 -0.10
C ARG A 139 7.71 7.86 -0.98
N LEU A 140 6.77 8.80 -1.08
CA LEU A 140 5.54 8.64 -1.85
C LEU A 140 5.55 9.57 -3.05
N ILE A 141 5.08 9.05 -4.18
CA ILE A 141 4.65 9.88 -5.30
C ILE A 141 3.13 9.76 -5.33
N VAL A 142 2.45 10.89 -5.13
CA VAL A 142 0.99 10.96 -5.29
C VAL A 142 0.71 11.32 -6.74
N VAL A 143 -0.06 10.49 -7.43
CA VAL A 143 -0.51 10.70 -8.80
C VAL A 143 -2.02 10.77 -8.79
N VAL A 144 -2.59 11.80 -9.40
CA VAL A 144 -4.03 11.93 -9.59
C VAL A 144 -4.32 11.96 -11.08
N LYS A 145 -5.21 11.09 -11.54
CA LYS A 145 -5.65 11.04 -12.93
C LYS A 145 -7.10 11.47 -13.00
N ILE A 146 -7.44 12.28 -13.99
CA ILE A 146 -8.80 12.76 -14.19
C ILE A 146 -9.22 12.41 -15.60
N HIS A 147 -10.26 11.59 -15.68
CA HIS A 147 -10.73 10.98 -16.90
C HIS A 147 -12.03 11.64 -17.33
N SER A 148 -12.08 12.07 -18.59
CA SER A 148 -13.34 12.46 -19.23
C SER A 148 -13.33 12.07 -20.70
N SER A 149 -14.50 11.80 -21.24
CA SER A 149 -14.66 11.42 -22.64
C SER A 149 -15.86 12.13 -23.28
N GLY A 150 -15.77 12.37 -24.58
CA GLY A 150 -16.82 13.04 -25.34
C GLY A 150 -16.48 13.10 -26.83
N ASN A 151 -17.23 13.92 -27.57
CA ASN A 151 -17.09 14.00 -29.03
C ASN A 151 -16.22 15.18 -29.49
N ASN A 152 -15.97 16.16 -28.61
CA ASN A 152 -15.21 17.37 -28.91
C ASN A 152 -14.04 17.53 -27.92
N VAL A 153 -12.83 17.66 -28.46
CA VAL A 153 -11.59 17.82 -27.69
C VAL A 153 -11.66 19.01 -26.75
N ASP A 154 -12.14 20.17 -27.20
CA ASP A 154 -12.14 21.40 -26.42
C ASP A 154 -13.12 21.34 -25.25
N THR A 155 -14.30 20.76 -25.48
CA THR A 155 -15.30 20.56 -24.42
C THR A 155 -14.79 19.59 -23.35
N VAL A 156 -14.19 18.48 -23.76
CA VAL A 156 -13.61 17.50 -22.83
C VAL A 156 -12.44 18.14 -22.08
N LYS A 157 -11.59 18.92 -22.74
CA LYS A 157 -10.45 19.61 -22.11
C LYS A 157 -10.89 20.61 -21.05
N ARG A 158 -11.95 21.40 -21.32
CA ARG A 158 -12.55 22.30 -20.33
C ARG A 158 -13.08 21.54 -19.12
N THR A 159 -13.81 20.45 -19.37
CA THR A 159 -14.38 19.59 -18.32
C THR A 159 -13.27 19.05 -17.40
N VAL A 160 -12.23 18.44 -17.98
CA VAL A 160 -11.10 17.90 -17.22
C VAL A 160 -10.36 19.00 -16.45
N SER A 161 -10.26 20.22 -16.99
CA SER A 161 -9.66 21.36 -16.29
C SER A 161 -10.44 21.80 -15.07
N THR A 162 -11.77 21.81 -15.16
CA THR A 162 -12.65 22.12 -14.03
C THR A 162 -12.51 21.04 -12.94
N LEU A 163 -12.62 19.77 -13.32
CA LEU A 163 -12.47 18.64 -12.38
C LEU A 163 -11.07 18.63 -11.74
N ALA A 164 -10.02 18.97 -12.48
CA ALA A 164 -8.66 19.12 -11.95
C ALA A 164 -8.54 20.20 -10.90
N SER A 165 -9.20 21.34 -11.11
CA SER A 165 -9.18 22.43 -10.14
C SER A 165 -9.92 22.04 -8.86
N MET A 166 -11.06 21.33 -8.99
CA MET A 166 -11.80 20.78 -7.85
C MET A 166 -10.95 19.76 -7.08
N ALA A 167 -10.34 18.79 -7.76
CA ALA A 167 -9.51 17.77 -7.13
C ALA A 167 -8.29 18.37 -6.41
N LYS A 168 -7.59 19.33 -7.04
CA LYS A 168 -6.48 20.07 -6.40
C LYS A 168 -6.93 20.74 -5.09
N ASN A 169 -8.09 21.39 -5.11
CA ASN A 169 -8.63 22.09 -3.93
C ASN A 169 -9.01 21.11 -2.81
N VAL A 170 -9.74 20.04 -3.13
CA VAL A 170 -10.16 19.02 -2.15
C VAL A 170 -8.95 18.35 -1.50
N ILE A 171 -7.97 17.93 -2.30
CA ILE A 171 -6.79 17.25 -1.77
C ILE A 171 -5.92 18.19 -0.93
N ARG A 172 -5.80 19.46 -1.33
CA ARG A 172 -5.10 20.46 -0.54
C ARG A 172 -5.82 20.74 0.78
N SER A 173 -7.14 20.94 0.77
CA SER A 173 -7.90 21.31 1.96
C SER A 173 -8.01 20.19 2.99
N GLU A 174 -8.18 18.95 2.52
CA GLU A 174 -8.40 17.80 3.41
C GLU A 174 -7.09 17.10 3.79
N LEU A 175 -6.16 16.91 2.85
CA LEU A 175 -4.92 16.16 3.09
C LEU A 175 -3.68 17.04 3.25
N GLY A 176 -3.76 18.35 2.97
CA GLY A 176 -2.60 19.24 3.02
C GLY A 176 -1.53 18.91 1.96
N ILE A 177 -1.91 18.22 0.88
CA ILE A 177 -0.99 17.84 -0.21
C ILE A 177 -1.12 18.85 -1.34
N TYR A 178 0.00 19.47 -1.71
CA TYR A 178 0.09 20.37 -2.85
C TYR A 178 0.25 19.53 -4.12
N ILE A 179 -0.69 19.71 -5.05
CA ILE A 179 -0.72 18.98 -6.31
C ILE A 179 -0.56 19.97 -7.47
N ARG A 180 0.31 19.61 -8.42
CA ARG A 180 0.52 20.36 -9.65
C ARG A 180 0.26 19.50 -10.89
N GLU A 181 0.22 20.16 -12.03
CA GLU A 181 0.13 19.50 -13.33
C GLU A 181 1.43 18.78 -13.69
N ALA A 182 1.30 17.57 -14.24
CA ALA A 182 2.44 16.73 -14.60
C ALA A 182 3.07 17.18 -15.92
N ASP A 183 4.40 17.08 -16.00
CA ASP A 183 5.13 17.33 -17.24
C ASP A 183 5.22 16.09 -18.16
N THR A 184 5.78 16.24 -19.36
CA THR A 184 5.93 15.13 -20.34
C THR A 184 6.71 13.94 -19.78
N SER A 185 7.75 14.20 -18.99
CA SER A 185 8.63 13.18 -18.44
C SER A 185 7.92 12.39 -17.34
N GLU A 186 7.16 13.08 -16.50
CA GLU A 186 6.34 12.49 -15.44
C GLU A 186 5.19 11.66 -16.01
N ILE A 187 4.46 12.17 -17.01
CA ILE A 187 3.40 11.42 -17.70
C ILE A 187 3.99 10.15 -18.32
N SER A 188 5.15 10.27 -18.99
CA SER A 188 5.82 9.11 -19.59
C SER A 188 6.23 8.08 -18.54
N TRP A 189 6.74 8.53 -17.41
CA TRP A 189 7.11 7.67 -16.29
C TRP A 189 5.90 6.96 -15.67
N ILE A 190 4.81 7.69 -15.41
CA ILE A 190 3.55 7.14 -14.86
C ILE A 190 3.02 6.02 -15.76
N ILE A 191 2.99 6.23 -17.08
CA ILE A 191 2.49 5.23 -18.04
C ILE A 191 3.39 3.98 -18.04
N ARG A 192 4.72 4.14 -18.04
CA ARG A 192 5.65 2.99 -17.95
C ARG A 192 5.46 2.20 -16.68
N TYR A 193 5.35 2.90 -15.55
CA TYR A 193 5.08 2.28 -14.26
C TYR A 193 3.75 1.49 -14.28
N GLU A 194 2.70 2.03 -14.91
CA GLU A 194 1.41 1.34 -15.07
C GLU A 194 1.45 0.10 -15.97
N LEU A 195 2.40 0.06 -16.90
CA LEU A 195 2.68 -1.09 -17.76
C LEU A 195 3.63 -2.11 -17.11
N GLY A 196 4.04 -1.92 -15.85
CA GLY A 196 4.96 -2.80 -15.15
C GLY A 196 6.43 -2.63 -15.55
N ILE A 197 6.76 -1.59 -16.32
CA ILE A 197 8.14 -1.26 -16.68
C ILE A 197 8.72 -0.42 -15.55
N VAL A 198 9.52 -1.05 -14.69
CA VAL A 198 10.07 -0.43 -13.48
C VAL A 198 11.28 0.44 -13.84
N ASP A 199 11.04 1.74 -13.99
CA ASP A 199 12.07 2.77 -14.12
C ASP A 199 12.24 3.56 -12.81
N ASN A 200 13.42 4.16 -12.62
CA ASN A 200 13.65 5.12 -11.53
C ASN A 200 12.55 6.21 -11.53
N PRO A 201 12.06 6.63 -10.35
CA PRO A 201 11.00 7.61 -10.23
C PRO A 201 11.34 8.93 -10.93
N GLY A 202 10.52 9.29 -11.92
CA GLY A 202 10.65 10.55 -12.66
C GLY A 202 10.01 11.76 -11.98
N ALA A 203 9.14 11.55 -10.99
CA ALA A 203 8.42 12.63 -10.28
C ALA A 203 8.99 12.88 -8.87
N LYS A 204 8.74 14.10 -8.35
CA LYS A 204 9.17 14.53 -7.01
C LYS A 204 8.55 13.62 -5.94
N GLN A 205 9.36 13.23 -4.97
CA GLN A 205 8.97 12.32 -3.89
C GLN A 205 8.62 13.13 -2.64
N VAL A 206 7.42 12.91 -2.12
CA VAL A 206 6.99 13.41 -0.80
C VAL A 206 7.55 12.47 0.26
N VAL A 207 8.31 13.01 1.21
CA VAL A 207 8.86 12.23 2.33
C VAL A 207 7.80 12.11 3.41
N ILE A 208 7.52 10.88 3.84
CA ILE A 208 6.63 10.59 4.96
C ILE A 208 7.41 9.78 5.98
N ASP A 209 7.41 10.31 7.20
CA ASP A 209 8.12 9.84 8.38
C ASP A 209 7.28 8.87 9.25
N ASN A 210 6.01 8.67 8.88
CA ASN A 210 5.08 7.79 9.59
C ASN A 210 4.41 6.80 8.65
N GLU A 211 4.71 5.51 8.84
CA GLU A 211 4.16 4.43 8.01
C GLU A 211 2.64 4.28 8.13
N ARG A 212 2.05 4.64 9.28
CA ARG A 212 0.58 4.63 9.46
C ARG A 212 -0.09 5.74 8.66
N VAL A 213 0.51 6.94 8.62
CA VAL A 213 0.03 8.04 7.73
C VAL A 213 0.21 7.66 6.27
N CYS A 214 1.32 6.99 5.93
CA CYS A 214 1.54 6.44 4.60
C CYS A 214 0.46 5.42 4.18
N ALA A 215 -0.03 4.60 5.12
CA ALA A 215 -1.12 3.66 4.90
C ALA A 215 -2.52 4.33 4.80
N LEU A 216 -2.69 5.51 5.38
CA LEU A 216 -3.94 6.29 5.35
C LEU A 216 -4.03 7.24 4.15
N VAL A 217 -2.89 7.77 3.68
CA VAL A 217 -2.79 8.60 2.47
C VAL A 217 -2.76 7.74 1.22
N SER A 218 -2.25 6.50 1.33
CA SER A 218 -2.45 5.52 0.28
C SER A 218 -3.91 5.09 0.31
N PRO A 219 -4.70 5.27 -0.77
CA PRO A 219 -5.91 4.49 -0.90
C PRO A 219 -5.49 3.03 -0.71
N ILE A 220 -6.23 2.27 0.10
CA ILE A 220 -6.13 0.80 0.05
C ILE A 220 -6.30 0.50 -1.42
N PRO A 221 -5.26 0.02 -2.13
CA PRO A 221 -5.35 -0.09 -3.57
C PRO A 221 -6.51 -1.03 -3.83
N LYS A 222 -7.59 -0.50 -4.42
CA LYS A 222 -8.76 -1.31 -4.78
C LYS A 222 -8.32 -2.51 -5.64
N TYR A 223 -7.20 -2.33 -6.37
CA TYR A 223 -6.47 -3.35 -7.10
C TYR A 223 -4.97 -3.23 -6.82
N LYS A 224 -4.42 -4.12 -6.01
CA LYS A 224 -2.99 -4.43 -6.16
C LYS A 224 -2.91 -5.42 -7.32
N LYS A 225 -2.67 -4.92 -8.54
CA LYS A 225 -2.43 -5.80 -9.69
C LYS A 225 -1.33 -6.79 -9.29
N PRO A 226 -1.59 -8.11 -9.29
CA PRO A 226 -0.54 -9.07 -9.01
C PRO A 226 0.56 -8.88 -10.06
N SER A 227 1.80 -8.75 -9.61
CA SER A 227 2.93 -8.78 -10.54
C SER A 227 2.92 -10.14 -11.21
N VAL A 228 2.88 -10.15 -12.55
CA VAL A 228 2.81 -11.36 -13.38
C VAL A 228 4.03 -12.28 -13.16
N ASP A 229 5.10 -11.75 -12.57
CA ASP A 229 6.37 -12.45 -12.30
C ASP A 229 6.43 -13.28 -11.00
N LEU A 230 5.30 -13.58 -10.34
CA LEU A 230 5.33 -14.33 -9.08
C LEU A 230 5.28 -15.84 -9.31
N VAL A 231 6.43 -16.41 -9.69
CA VAL A 231 6.66 -17.87 -9.84
C VAL A 231 6.22 -18.66 -8.60
N ASN A 232 6.24 -18.03 -7.41
CA ASN A 232 5.84 -18.65 -6.14
C ASN A 232 4.63 -17.92 -5.52
N SER A 233 3.45 -18.16 -6.07
CA SER A 233 2.20 -17.57 -5.55
C SER A 233 1.01 -18.52 -5.61
N ILE A 234 0.09 -18.35 -4.66
CA ILE A 234 -1.12 -19.16 -4.51
C ILE A 234 -2.29 -18.42 -5.15
N PRO A 235 -3.00 -19.01 -6.13
CA PRO A 235 -4.20 -18.42 -6.67
C PRO A 235 -5.35 -18.53 -5.66
N ILE A 236 -6.00 -17.41 -5.37
CA ILE A 236 -7.11 -17.35 -4.40
C ILE A 236 -8.45 -16.98 -5.03
N GLY A 237 -8.46 -16.58 -6.30
CA GLY A 237 -9.69 -16.24 -7.00
C GLY A 237 -9.43 -15.40 -8.23
N ILE A 238 -10.50 -14.78 -8.73
CA ILE A 238 -10.50 -13.91 -9.89
C ILE A 238 -11.10 -12.57 -9.46
N ASP A 239 -10.44 -11.49 -9.83
CA ASP A 239 -10.93 -10.13 -9.65
C ASP A 239 -12.18 -9.92 -10.54
N LEU A 240 -13.32 -9.60 -9.91
CA LEU A 240 -14.61 -9.54 -10.60
C LEU A 240 -14.71 -8.39 -11.61
N GLU A 241 -13.93 -7.32 -11.45
CA GLU A 241 -14.00 -6.16 -12.32
C GLU A 241 -13.06 -6.28 -13.52
N THR A 242 -11.86 -6.81 -13.28
CA THR A 242 -10.79 -6.87 -14.27
C THR A 242 -10.65 -8.25 -14.93
N GLY A 243 -11.20 -9.30 -14.31
CA GLY A 243 -11.07 -10.70 -14.76
C GLY A 243 -9.68 -11.30 -14.51
N TRP A 244 -8.79 -10.60 -13.80
CA TRP A 244 -7.43 -11.08 -13.54
C TRP A 244 -7.39 -12.05 -12.35
N PRO A 245 -6.52 -13.07 -12.39
CA PRO A 245 -6.31 -13.93 -11.23
C PRO A 245 -5.73 -13.13 -10.06
N VAL A 246 -6.26 -13.37 -8.86
CA VAL A 246 -5.75 -12.80 -7.61
C VAL A 246 -4.80 -13.84 -6.99
N LEU A 247 -3.56 -13.42 -6.76
CA LEU A 247 -2.47 -14.29 -6.29
C LEU A 247 -1.92 -13.79 -4.94
N ILE A 248 -1.68 -14.70 -4.00
CA ILE A 248 -0.94 -14.43 -2.76
C ILE A 248 0.50 -14.91 -2.93
N PRO A 249 1.51 -14.01 -2.90
CA PRO A 249 2.92 -14.42 -2.85
C PRO A 249 3.21 -15.26 -1.60
N VAL A 250 3.95 -16.35 -1.76
CA VAL A 250 4.33 -17.24 -0.64
C VAL A 250 5.03 -16.47 0.49
N GLU A 251 5.89 -15.49 0.16
CA GLU A 251 6.55 -14.62 1.13
C GLU A 251 5.59 -13.87 2.08
N ASN A 252 4.36 -13.59 1.63
CA ASN A 252 3.35 -12.91 2.43
C ASN A 252 2.58 -13.85 3.37
N LEU A 253 2.71 -15.17 3.23
CA LEU A 253 2.08 -16.15 4.13
C LEU A 253 2.67 -16.10 5.55
N THR A 254 3.82 -15.45 5.73
CA THR A 254 4.38 -15.13 7.05
C THR A 254 3.52 -14.13 7.83
N LYS A 255 2.57 -13.45 7.18
CA LYS A 255 1.63 -12.51 7.79
C LYS A 255 0.31 -13.23 8.11
N HIS A 256 -0.34 -12.81 9.19
CA HIS A 256 -1.66 -13.32 9.56
C HIS A 256 -2.73 -12.93 8.52
N ILE A 257 -3.63 -13.86 8.24
CA ILE A 257 -4.77 -13.68 7.34
C ILE A 257 -6.06 -13.76 8.16
N LEU A 258 -6.95 -12.79 7.95
CA LEU A 258 -8.28 -12.76 8.56
C LEU A 258 -9.34 -12.94 7.48
N VAL A 259 -10.15 -14.00 7.60
CA VAL A 259 -11.25 -14.31 6.67
C VAL A 259 -12.58 -14.16 7.40
N LEU A 260 -13.42 -13.23 6.94
CA LEU A 260 -14.71 -12.92 7.55
C LEU A 260 -15.86 -13.16 6.56
N GLY A 261 -16.99 -13.62 7.07
CA GLY A 261 -18.21 -13.78 6.27
C GLY A 261 -19.25 -14.66 6.97
N PRO A 262 -20.54 -14.56 6.59
CA PRO A 262 -21.58 -15.41 7.16
C PRO A 262 -21.40 -16.89 6.75
N THR A 263 -22.10 -17.79 7.42
CA THR A 263 -22.11 -19.23 7.10
C THR A 263 -22.60 -19.45 5.66
N GLY A 264 -22.02 -20.42 4.95
CA GLY A 264 -22.42 -20.76 3.57
C GLY A 264 -21.89 -19.82 2.47
N ARG A 265 -20.99 -18.87 2.79
CA ARG A 265 -20.36 -17.97 1.79
C ARG A 265 -18.98 -18.42 1.30
N GLY A 266 -18.63 -19.70 1.48
CA GLY A 266 -17.39 -20.26 0.94
C GLY A 266 -16.12 -19.98 1.77
N LYS A 267 -16.24 -19.64 3.07
CA LYS A 267 -15.06 -19.50 3.96
C LYS A 267 -14.22 -20.78 4.02
N SER A 268 -14.87 -21.93 4.24
CA SER A 268 -14.19 -23.23 4.30
C SER A 268 -13.55 -23.58 2.96
N THR A 269 -14.24 -23.30 1.85
CA THR A 269 -13.71 -23.49 0.49
C THR A 269 -12.47 -22.65 0.26
N PHE A 270 -12.49 -21.37 0.62
CA PHE A 270 -11.33 -20.48 0.52
C PHE A 270 -10.15 -21.00 1.35
N LEU A 271 -10.39 -21.45 2.58
CA LEU A 271 -9.35 -22.03 3.43
C LEU A 271 -8.79 -23.33 2.85
N ALA A 272 -9.63 -24.22 2.31
CA ALA A 272 -9.19 -25.45 1.66
C ALA A 272 -8.26 -25.16 0.47
N THR A 273 -8.67 -24.26 -0.44
CA THR A 273 -7.85 -23.81 -1.56
C THR A 273 -6.51 -23.21 -1.11
N LEU A 274 -6.53 -22.44 -0.02
CA LEU A 274 -5.31 -21.87 0.54
C LEU A 274 -4.39 -22.95 1.09
N ILE A 275 -4.91 -23.91 1.86
CA ILE A 275 -4.16 -25.03 2.44
C ILE A 275 -3.49 -25.85 1.34
N GLU A 276 -4.25 -26.27 0.32
CA GLU A 276 -3.75 -27.01 -0.84
C GLU A 276 -2.65 -26.24 -1.59
N GLY A 277 -2.84 -24.93 -1.79
CA GLY A 277 -1.84 -24.07 -2.42
C GLY A 277 -0.54 -23.98 -1.60
N ILE A 278 -0.65 -23.88 -0.28
CA ILE A 278 0.52 -23.81 0.62
C ILE A 278 1.26 -25.15 0.61
N THR A 279 0.56 -26.27 0.81
CA THR A 279 1.18 -27.60 0.88
C THR A 279 1.88 -27.94 -0.43
N SER A 280 1.26 -27.64 -1.56
CA SER A 280 1.81 -27.89 -2.90
C SER A 280 3.09 -27.09 -3.20
N LEU A 281 3.21 -25.85 -2.70
CA LEU A 281 4.31 -24.95 -3.05
C LEU A 281 5.46 -24.91 -2.04
N THR A 282 5.20 -25.22 -0.77
CA THR A 282 6.15 -24.94 0.31
C THR A 282 6.52 -26.15 1.17
N GLY A 283 5.78 -27.25 1.07
CA GLY A 283 5.97 -28.42 1.93
C GLY A 283 5.75 -28.14 3.43
N VAL A 284 5.16 -26.99 3.77
CA VAL A 284 4.88 -26.59 5.15
C VAL A 284 3.77 -27.46 5.73
N LYS A 285 3.95 -27.91 6.98
CA LYS A 285 2.91 -28.60 7.73
C LYS A 285 1.89 -27.60 8.26
N ILE A 286 0.61 -27.92 8.10
CA ILE A 286 -0.50 -27.07 8.51
C ILE A 286 -1.23 -27.76 9.66
N LEU A 287 -1.43 -27.04 10.75
CA LEU A 287 -2.30 -27.45 11.85
C LEU A 287 -3.64 -26.71 11.70
N GLY A 288 -4.70 -27.45 11.45
CA GLY A 288 -6.06 -26.92 11.35
C GLY A 288 -6.90 -27.30 12.57
N ILE A 289 -7.71 -26.37 13.06
CA ILE A 289 -8.75 -26.65 14.06
C ILE A 289 -10.10 -26.48 13.35
N ASP A 290 -10.78 -27.59 13.08
CA ASP A 290 -12.06 -27.61 12.40
C ASP A 290 -13.16 -28.12 13.34
N PHE A 291 -13.93 -27.18 13.91
CA PHE A 291 -15.02 -27.51 14.82
C PHE A 291 -16.23 -28.15 14.13
N LYS A 292 -16.40 -27.97 12.80
CA LYS A 292 -17.58 -28.46 12.08
C LYS A 292 -17.30 -29.70 11.24
N GLY A 293 -16.05 -29.94 10.89
CA GLY A 293 -15.64 -31.01 9.96
C GLY A 293 -15.80 -30.62 8.48
N ASP A 294 -16.34 -29.43 8.19
CA ASP A 294 -16.56 -28.95 6.82
C ASP A 294 -15.23 -28.79 6.06
N LEU A 295 -14.16 -28.34 6.73
CA LEU A 295 -12.87 -28.08 6.11
C LEU A 295 -12.15 -29.39 5.77
N VAL A 296 -12.13 -30.33 6.71
CA VAL A 296 -11.54 -31.66 6.48
C VAL A 296 -12.19 -32.36 5.29
N SER A 297 -13.51 -32.26 5.16
CA SER A 297 -14.23 -32.89 4.03
C SER A 297 -13.91 -32.30 2.66
N MET A 298 -13.27 -31.12 2.61
CA MET A 298 -12.88 -30.43 1.38
C MET A 298 -11.43 -30.68 0.97
N LEU A 299 -10.62 -31.31 1.83
CA LEU A 299 -9.20 -31.57 1.57
C LEU A 299 -9.02 -33.01 1.07
N GLU A 300 -7.96 -33.25 0.29
CA GLU A 300 -7.61 -34.60 -0.16
C GLU A 300 -7.13 -35.48 1.02
N ASP A 301 -7.70 -36.68 1.17
CA ASP A 301 -7.40 -37.64 2.24
C ASP A 301 -5.90 -37.96 2.38
N SER A 302 -5.14 -37.90 1.28
CA SER A 302 -3.70 -38.18 1.24
C SER A 302 -2.83 -37.10 1.92
N THR A 303 -3.42 -35.94 2.24
CA THR A 303 -2.72 -34.76 2.77
C THR A 303 -3.09 -34.43 4.21
N VAL A 304 -4.02 -35.16 4.82
CA VAL A 304 -4.62 -34.81 6.11
C VAL A 304 -4.51 -35.97 7.10
N GLU A 305 -3.86 -35.70 8.24
CA GLU A 305 -3.98 -36.54 9.42
C GLU A 305 -5.04 -35.94 10.36
N ILE A 306 -6.08 -36.71 10.65
CA ILE A 306 -7.17 -36.27 11.53
C ILE A 306 -6.91 -36.77 12.94
N ALA A 307 -6.80 -35.84 13.89
CA ALA A 307 -6.77 -36.14 15.31
C ALA A 307 -8.11 -35.71 15.94
N ASP A 308 -9.05 -36.64 16.11
CA ASP A 308 -10.26 -36.38 16.90
C ASP A 308 -9.89 -36.45 18.40
N PRO A 309 -10.19 -35.42 19.21
CA PRO A 309 -9.91 -35.45 20.65
C PRO A 309 -10.54 -36.63 21.40
N ARG A 310 -11.57 -37.28 20.84
CA ARG A 310 -12.19 -38.48 21.40
C ARG A 310 -11.34 -39.73 21.21
N GLU A 311 -10.54 -39.77 20.13
CA GLU A 311 -9.63 -40.87 19.81
C GLU A 311 -8.22 -40.61 20.34
N TYR A 312 -7.80 -39.34 20.31
CA TYR A 312 -6.51 -38.86 20.78
C TYR A 312 -6.73 -37.81 21.88
N PRO A 313 -7.05 -38.22 23.12
CA PRO A 313 -7.28 -37.28 24.20
C PRO A 313 -5.99 -36.49 24.49
N ILE A 314 -6.09 -35.17 24.38
CA ILE A 314 -4.98 -34.27 24.71
C ILE A 314 -4.93 -34.15 26.23
N ASN A 315 -3.99 -34.87 26.84
CA ASN A 315 -3.74 -34.77 28.28
C ASN A 315 -2.88 -33.55 28.60
N ILE A 316 -3.52 -32.45 28.99
CA ILE A 316 -2.81 -31.22 29.35
C ILE A 316 -1.91 -31.38 30.58
N ILE A 317 -2.11 -32.39 31.42
CA ILE A 317 -1.24 -32.68 32.57
C ILE A 317 0.07 -33.31 32.10
N GLU A 318 0.03 -34.03 30.97
CA GLU A 318 1.22 -34.63 30.38
C GLU A 318 2.06 -33.55 29.70
N LYS A 319 3.20 -33.25 30.32
CA LYS A 319 4.12 -32.22 29.85
C LYS A 319 4.81 -32.66 28.57
N PRO A 320 4.77 -31.87 27.48
CA PRO A 320 5.57 -32.15 26.30
C PRO A 320 7.08 -32.16 26.61
N GLU A 321 7.86 -33.00 25.92
CA GLU A 321 9.29 -33.17 26.20
C GLU A 321 10.08 -31.85 26.10
N TYR A 322 9.69 -30.98 25.16
CA TYR A 322 10.35 -29.70 24.87
C TYR A 322 10.03 -28.57 25.85
N PHE A 323 9.12 -28.76 26.81
CA PHE A 323 8.82 -27.78 27.85
C PHE A 323 9.52 -28.10 29.17
N GLY A 324 9.96 -27.08 29.91
CA GLY A 324 10.28 -27.22 31.33
C GLY A 324 9.02 -27.46 32.17
N VAL A 325 9.15 -28.14 33.31
CA VAL A 325 8.00 -28.44 34.21
C VAL A 325 7.33 -27.15 34.69
N VAL A 326 8.15 -26.17 35.09
CA VAL A 326 7.68 -24.86 35.57
C VAL A 326 7.03 -24.08 34.43
N ASP A 327 7.66 -24.02 33.26
CA ASP A 327 7.14 -23.28 32.10
C ASP A 327 5.80 -23.85 31.61
N TRP A 328 5.66 -25.17 31.61
CA TRP A 328 4.40 -25.83 31.28
C TRP A 328 3.30 -25.52 32.30
N GLY A 329 3.63 -25.56 33.60
CA GLY A 329 2.70 -25.19 34.66
C GLY A 329 2.21 -23.75 34.54
N LEU A 330 3.13 -22.81 34.24
CA LEU A 330 2.77 -21.41 34.01
C LEU A 330 1.90 -21.23 32.76
N ALA A 331 2.25 -21.87 31.65
CA ALA A 331 1.48 -21.80 30.42
C ALA A 331 0.05 -22.35 30.61
N LEU A 332 -0.11 -23.47 31.31
CA LEU A 332 -1.41 -24.03 31.66
C LEU A 332 -2.20 -23.10 32.56
N SER A 333 -1.56 -22.55 33.61
CA SER A 333 -2.19 -21.61 34.53
C SER A 333 -2.73 -20.39 33.79
N ASP A 334 -1.95 -19.82 32.88
CA ASP A 334 -2.36 -18.67 32.07
C ASP A 334 -3.54 -18.99 31.15
N VAL A 335 -3.51 -20.14 30.47
CA VAL A 335 -4.60 -20.56 29.60
C VAL A 335 -5.87 -20.80 30.41
N LEU A 336 -5.78 -21.53 31.52
CA LEU A 336 -6.94 -21.84 32.37
C LEU A 336 -7.52 -20.59 33.03
N ALA A 337 -6.66 -19.69 33.53
CA ALA A 337 -7.09 -18.42 34.11
C ALA A 337 -7.88 -17.59 33.09
N ASN A 338 -7.38 -17.49 31.85
CA ASN A 338 -8.06 -16.75 30.78
C ASN A 338 -9.37 -17.41 30.33
N VAL A 339 -9.39 -18.74 30.18
CA VAL A 339 -10.59 -19.46 29.72
C VAL A 339 -11.68 -19.48 30.80
N LEU A 340 -11.30 -19.64 32.07
CA LEU A 340 -12.22 -19.75 33.20
C LEU A 340 -12.53 -18.40 33.86
N GLY A 341 -11.87 -17.31 33.45
CA GLY A 341 -12.02 -15.99 34.06
C GLY A 341 -11.51 -15.91 35.50
N LEU A 342 -10.53 -16.75 35.86
CA LEU A 342 -9.94 -16.77 37.20
C LEU A 342 -8.78 -15.78 37.30
N LYS A 343 -8.53 -15.23 38.49
CA LYS A 343 -7.31 -14.47 38.73
C LYS A 343 -6.12 -15.43 38.71
N GLN A 344 -5.04 -15.07 38.01
CA GLN A 344 -3.81 -15.88 37.88
C GLN A 344 -3.28 -16.39 39.23
N GLU A 345 -3.40 -15.60 40.29
CA GLU A 345 -2.97 -15.95 41.67
C GLU A 345 -3.70 -17.15 42.29
N THR A 346 -4.82 -17.58 41.69
CA THR A 346 -5.68 -18.66 42.22
C THR A 346 -5.39 -20.04 41.62
N VAL A 347 -4.57 -20.11 40.57
CA VAL A 347 -4.38 -21.32 39.73
C VAL A 347 -2.99 -21.96 39.94
N VAL A 348 -2.10 -21.31 40.69
CA VAL A 348 -0.73 -21.77 41.00
C VAL A 348 -0.69 -22.72 42.19
#